data_AF-A0AAV4A3B7-F1
#
_entry.id   AF-A0AAV4A3B7-F1
#
_cell.length_a   1.000
_cell.length_b   1.000
_cell.length_c   1.000
_cell.angle_alpha   90.00
_cell.angle_beta   90.00
_cell.angle_gamma   90.00
#
_symmetry.space_group_name_H-M   'P 1'
#
loop_
_entity.id
_entity.type
_entity.pdbx_description
1 polymer ?
#
loop_
_entity_poly.entity_id
_entity_poly.type
_entity_poly.pdbx_seq_one_letter_code
_entity_poly.pdbx_strand_id
1 'polypeptide(L)'
;MPLLGKKVFSVGPMSPQNGTQDAPYLIPHTKERFESKSEFEKRKDLYNQSIWTCRATGHTGLTHEEACKSEATVTQQLNSQFPKCFEKDVLALVHHSKSYDLYLK
;
A
#
# COMPACT_ATOMS: atom_id res chain seq x y z
N MET A 1 -0.75 1.05 -2.14
CA MET A 1 0.71 0.93 -2.06
C MET A 1 1.17 1.56 -0.76
N PRO A 2 1.90 0.80 0.08
CA PRO A 2 2.21 1.21 1.43
C PRO A 2 3.19 2.38 1.43
N LEU A 3 3.20 3.11 2.55
CA LEU A 3 4.08 4.24 2.74
C LEU A 3 5.35 3.77 3.47
N LEU A 4 6.48 4.25 2.98
CA LEU A 4 7.74 4.20 3.69
C LEU A 4 7.98 5.56 4.35
N GLY A 5 7.79 5.62 5.67
CA GLY A 5 7.69 6.89 6.38
C GLY A 5 6.43 7.68 5.97
N LYS A 6 6.59 8.67 5.09
CA LYS A 6 5.50 9.55 4.59
C LYS A 6 5.33 9.54 3.08
N LYS A 7 6.12 8.73 2.36
CA LYS A 7 6.12 8.70 0.90
C LYS A 7 5.62 7.35 0.40
N VAL A 8 4.86 7.37 -0.69
CA VAL A 8 4.47 6.16 -1.39
C VAL A 8 5.74 5.48 -1.90
N PHE A 9 5.89 4.21 -1.58
CA PHE A 9 7.02 3.43 -2.09
C PHE A 9 6.67 2.86 -3.46
N SER A 10 7.48 3.19 -4.46
CA SER A 10 7.37 2.59 -5.78
C SER A 10 8.18 1.30 -5.83
N VAL A 11 7.46 0.19 -5.94
CA VAL A 11 8.03 -1.10 -6.35
C VAL A 11 8.61 -0.93 -7.76
N GLY A 12 9.78 -1.51 -8.01
CA GLY A 12 10.40 -1.46 -9.33
C GLY A 12 9.49 -2.05 -10.42
N PRO A 13 9.67 -1.66 -11.69
CA PRO A 13 8.87 -2.22 -12.77
C PRO A 13 9.00 -3.74 -12.77
N MET A 14 7.87 -4.44 -12.91
CA MET A 14 7.84 -5.87 -13.16
C MET A 14 8.62 -6.10 -14.45
N SER A 15 9.87 -6.60 -14.34
CA SER A 15 10.67 -6.88 -15.52
C SER A 15 9.88 -7.83 -16.42
N PRO A 16 9.68 -7.49 -17.71
CA PRO A 16 9.01 -8.40 -18.63
C PRO A 16 9.74 -9.74 -18.57
N GLN A 17 8.98 -10.84 -18.58
CA GLN A 17 9.54 -12.19 -18.73
C GLN A 17 10.22 -12.28 -20.10
N ASN A 18 11.41 -11.71 -20.24
CA ASN A 18 12.26 -11.91 -21.39
C ASN A 18 12.95 -13.25 -21.15
N GLY A 19 12.38 -14.28 -21.76
CA GLY A 19 12.58 -15.70 -21.45
C GLY A 19 13.94 -16.27 -21.82
N THR A 20 15.03 -15.81 -21.20
CA THR A 20 16.31 -16.54 -21.31
C THR A 20 17.24 -16.43 -20.09
N GLN A 21 16.97 -15.53 -19.14
CA GLN A 21 17.70 -15.48 -17.87
C GLN A 21 16.70 -15.38 -16.72
N ASP A 22 16.42 -16.51 -16.08
CA ASP A 22 15.75 -16.53 -14.78
C ASP A 22 16.63 -15.73 -13.80
N ALA A 23 16.24 -14.49 -13.51
CA ALA A 23 16.85 -13.73 -12.42
C ALA A 23 16.71 -14.60 -11.15
N PRO A 24 17.83 -15.05 -10.53
CA PRO A 24 17.80 -16.11 -9.53
C PRO A 24 17.11 -15.69 -8.22
N TYR A 25 16.88 -14.39 -8.03
CA TYR A 25 16.30 -13.85 -6.80
C TYR A 25 14.97 -13.14 -7.09
N LEU A 26 13.89 -13.67 -6.51
CA LEU A 26 12.52 -13.16 -6.65
C LEU A 26 11.93 -12.84 -5.27
N ILE A 27 11.31 -11.68 -5.13
CA ILE A 27 10.48 -11.36 -3.97
C ILE A 27 9.03 -11.80 -4.25
N PRO A 28 8.45 -12.76 -3.50
CA PRO A 28 7.18 -13.38 -3.87
C PRO A 28 5.98 -12.42 -3.90
N HIS A 29 5.88 -11.52 -2.92
CA HIS A 29 4.71 -10.65 -2.76
C HIS A 29 4.74 -9.42 -3.68
N THR A 30 5.93 -8.87 -3.99
CA THR A 30 6.07 -7.76 -4.96
C THR A 30 6.32 -8.23 -6.38
N LYS A 31 6.68 -9.51 -6.57
CA LYS A 31 7.12 -10.11 -7.84
C LYS A 31 8.35 -9.40 -8.45
N GLU A 32 9.14 -8.72 -7.64
CA GLU A 32 10.38 -8.09 -8.08
C GLU A 32 11.48 -9.12 -8.29
N ARG A 33 12.22 -8.96 -9.39
CA ARG A 33 13.33 -9.82 -9.78
C ARG A 33 14.65 -9.06 -9.65
N PHE A 34 15.66 -9.74 -9.13
CA PHE A 34 17.01 -9.20 -8.96
C PHE A 34 18.04 -10.19 -9.53
N GLU A 35 19.01 -9.65 -10.27
CA GLU A 35 20.17 -10.41 -10.76
C GLU A 35 21.25 -10.51 -9.67
N SER A 36 21.42 -9.43 -8.89
CA SER A 36 22.38 -9.36 -7.80
C SER A 36 21.81 -9.85 -6.47
N LYS A 37 22.52 -10.79 -5.83
CA LYS A 37 22.17 -11.26 -4.47
C LYS A 37 22.14 -10.13 -3.45
N SER A 38 23.12 -9.21 -3.51
CA SER A 38 23.23 -8.12 -2.54
C SER A 38 22.03 -7.16 -2.62
N GLU A 39 21.54 -6.87 -3.81
CA GLU A 39 20.37 -6.01 -4.00
C GLU A 39 19.09 -6.69 -3.50
N PHE A 40 18.96 -7.99 -3.78
CA PHE A 40 17.87 -8.80 -3.25
C PHE A 40 17.85 -8.82 -1.73
N GLU A 41 18.99 -9.09 -1.07
CA GLU A 41 19.07 -9.14 0.39
C GLU A 41 18.74 -7.78 1.00
N LYS A 42 19.33 -6.69 0.48
CA LYS A 42 18.98 -5.32 0.93
C LYS A 42 17.49 -5.03 0.79
N ARG A 43 16.86 -5.46 -0.31
CA ARG A 43 15.42 -5.25 -0.51
C ARG A 43 14.59 -6.08 0.44
N LYS A 44 14.97 -7.35 0.64
CA LYS A 44 14.32 -8.26 1.57
C LYS A 44 14.40 -7.75 3.01
N ASP A 45 15.56 -7.27 3.44
CA ASP A 45 15.75 -6.65 4.75
C ASP A 45 14.85 -5.43 4.93
N LEU A 46 14.78 -4.54 3.94
CA LEU A 46 13.88 -3.38 3.96
C LEU A 46 12.39 -3.80 4.11
N TYR A 47 11.96 -4.84 3.41
CA TYR A 47 10.59 -5.34 3.50
C TYR A 47 10.27 -6.02 4.83
N ASN A 48 11.27 -6.62 5.49
CA ASN A 48 11.13 -7.23 6.80
C ASN A 48 11.12 -6.21 7.96
N GLN A 49 11.56 -4.97 7.73
CA GLN A 49 11.51 -3.94 8.76
C GLN A 49 10.05 -3.51 9.03
N SER A 50 9.67 -3.41 10.30
CA SER A 50 8.35 -2.93 10.75
C SER A 50 8.24 -1.40 10.72
N ILE A 51 8.60 -0.78 9.59
CA ILE A 51 8.62 0.68 9.40
C ILE A 51 7.59 1.17 8.38
N TRP A 52 6.74 0.25 7.89
CA TRP A 52 5.75 0.54 6.86
C TRP A 52 4.44 1.00 7.47
N THR A 53 3.72 1.80 6.69
CA THR A 53 2.43 2.36 7.06
C THR A 53 1.40 2.04 6.00
N CYS A 54 0.24 1.53 6.40
CA CYS A 54 -0.90 1.38 5.50
C CYS A 54 -1.44 2.76 5.13
N ARG A 55 -1.46 3.09 3.83
CA ARG A 55 -1.96 4.40 3.36
C ARG A 55 -3.46 4.57 3.63
N ALA A 56 -4.21 3.48 3.53
CA ALA A 56 -5.66 3.52 3.64
C ALA A 56 -6.15 3.68 5.09
N THR A 57 -5.50 3.02 6.06
CA THR A 57 -5.90 3.05 7.47
C THR A 57 -5.04 3.96 8.35
N GLY A 58 -3.85 4.37 7.87
CA GLY A 58 -2.86 5.09 8.67
C GLY A 58 -2.14 4.23 9.71
N HIS A 59 -2.40 2.92 9.76
CA HIS A 59 -1.73 2.04 10.72
C HIS A 59 -0.24 1.90 10.40
N THR A 60 0.61 2.19 11.39
CA THR A 60 2.07 2.20 11.30
C THR A 60 2.66 0.94 11.95
N GLY A 61 3.97 0.73 11.79
CA GLY A 61 4.67 -0.37 12.46
C GLY A 61 4.48 -1.72 11.78
N LEU A 62 4.11 -1.73 10.50
CA LEU A 62 3.88 -2.93 9.71
C LEU A 62 5.13 -3.30 8.91
N THR A 63 5.25 -4.57 8.54
CA THR A 63 6.12 -5.00 7.43
C THR A 63 5.49 -4.60 6.08
N HIS A 64 6.30 -4.64 5.02
CA HIS A 64 5.80 -4.28 3.68
C HIS A 64 4.64 -5.18 3.23
N GLU A 65 4.75 -6.48 3.50
CA GLU A 65 3.73 -7.46 3.11
C GLU A 65 2.42 -7.25 3.89
N GLU A 66 2.51 -7.01 5.20
CA GLU A 66 1.34 -6.74 6.03
C GLU A 66 0.63 -5.45 5.60
N ALA A 67 1.40 -4.39 5.33
CA ALA A 67 0.85 -3.13 4.86
C ALA A 67 0.14 -3.31 3.49
N CYS A 68 0.74 -4.08 2.56
CA CYS A 68 0.09 -4.42 1.29
C CYS A 68 -1.21 -5.21 1.47
N LYS A 69 -1.20 -6.22 2.35
CA LYS A 69 -2.40 -7.03 2.67
C LYS A 69 -3.50 -6.17 3.30
N SER A 70 -3.13 -5.26 4.21
CA SER A 70 -4.05 -4.31 4.83
C SER A 70 -4.71 -3.42 3.79
N GLU A 71 -3.92 -2.84 2.88
CA GLU A 71 -4.45 -2.00 1.80
C GLU A 71 -5.38 -2.76 0.85
N ALA A 72 -5.02 -3.99 0.46
CA ALA A 72 -5.85 -4.83 -0.40
C ALA A 72 -7.19 -5.16 0.27
N THR A 73 -7.15 -5.51 1.56
CA THR A 73 -8.35 -5.81 2.36
C THR A 73 -9.28 -4.61 2.42
N VAL A 74 -8.76 -3.43 2.77
CA VAL A 74 -9.56 -2.20 2.87
C VAL A 74 -10.12 -1.79 1.50
N THR A 75 -9.33 -1.94 0.44
CA THR A 75 -9.78 -1.66 -0.92
C THR A 75 -10.92 -2.59 -1.33
N GLN A 76 -10.82 -3.88 -1.02
CA GLN A 76 -11.87 -4.85 -1.29
C GLN A 76 -13.13 -4.54 -0.48
N GLN A 77 -12.99 -4.21 0.81
CA GLN A 77 -14.11 -3.83 1.68
C GLN A 77 -14.82 -2.58 1.16
N LEU A 78 -14.08 -1.54 0.78
CA LEU A 78 -14.65 -0.33 0.16
C LEU A 78 -15.42 -0.67 -1.10
N ASN A 79 -14.84 -1.43 -2.03
CA ASN A 79 -15.54 -1.79 -3.27
C ASN A 79 -16.79 -2.66 -3.04
N SER A 80 -16.77 -3.50 -2.00
CA SER A 80 -17.89 -4.40 -1.70
C SER A 80 -19.00 -3.73 -0.89
N GLN A 81 -18.67 -2.82 0.01
CA GLN A 81 -19.61 -2.26 0.99
C GLN A 81 -20.04 -0.84 0.66
N PHE A 82 -19.23 -0.09 -0.09
CA PHE A 82 -19.50 1.30 -0.43
C PHE A 82 -19.90 1.45 -1.91
N PRO A 83 -21.18 1.76 -2.21
CA PRO A 83 -21.63 1.94 -3.58
C PRO A 83 -21.05 3.23 -4.17
N LYS A 84 -20.44 3.12 -5.36
CA LYS A 84 -19.81 4.26 -6.05
C LYS A 84 -20.77 5.40 -6.38
N CYS A 85 -22.07 5.11 -6.50
CA CYS A 85 -23.08 6.14 -6.74
C CYS A 85 -23.15 7.19 -5.63
N PHE A 86 -22.80 6.84 -4.39
CA PHE A 86 -22.82 7.75 -3.25
C PHE A 86 -21.50 8.49 -3.02
N GLU A 87 -20.44 8.15 -3.76
CA GLU A 87 -19.10 8.72 -3.55
C GLU A 87 -19.12 10.25 -3.64
N LYS A 88 -19.74 10.80 -4.70
CA LYS A 88 -19.81 12.24 -4.91
C LYS A 88 -20.62 12.95 -3.83
N ASP A 89 -21.77 12.41 -3.46
CA ASP A 89 -22.68 13.03 -2.50
C ASP A 89 -22.09 13.02 -1.08
N VAL A 90 -21.47 11.91 -0.68
CA VAL A 90 -20.79 11.80 0.62
C VAL A 90 -19.58 12.74 0.67
N LEU A 91 -18.75 12.79 -0.38
CA LEU A 91 -17.62 13.72 -0.44
C LEU A 91 -18.08 15.18 -0.40
N ALA A 92 -19.16 15.52 -1.10
CA ALA A 92 -19.74 16.85 -1.06
C ALA A 92 -20.28 17.19 0.34
N LEU A 93 -20.92 16.25 1.03
CA LEU A 93 -21.40 16.43 2.40
C LEU A 93 -20.24 16.72 3.35
N VAL A 94 -19.16 15.94 3.30
CA VAL A 94 -17.98 16.11 4.18
C VAL A 94 -17.21 17.39 3.84
N HIS A 95 -17.06 17.74 2.56
CA HIS A 95 -16.37 18.96 2.15
C HIS A 95 -17.12 20.23 2.56
N HIS A 96 -18.46 20.20 2.48
CA HIS A 96 -19.30 21.35 2.84
C HIS A 96 -19.84 21.30 4.26
N SER A 97 -19.54 20.26 5.04
CA SER A 97 -19.87 20.23 6.47
C SER A 97 -19.04 21.31 7.17
N LYS A 98 -19.66 22.46 7.43
CA LYS A 98 -19.11 23.42 8.39
C LYS A 98 -19.06 22.70 9.73
N SER A 99 -17.89 22.63 10.36
CA SER A 99 -17.74 22.11 11.73
C SER A 99 -18.72 22.85 12.65
N TYR A 100 -19.89 22.28 12.90
CA TYR A 100 -20.77 22.75 13.94
C TYR A 100 -20.24 22.17 15.25
N ASP A 101 -19.39 22.98 15.86
CA ASP A 101 -18.98 22.94 17.27
C ASP A 101 -20.22 23.23 18.16
N LEU A 102 -21.25 22.36 18.08
CA LEU A 102 -22.53 22.53 18.78
C LEU A 102 -22.77 21.47 19.87
N TYR A 103 -21.72 20.80 20.35
CA TYR A 103 -21.80 19.89 21.50
C TYR A 103 -20.71 20.12 22.55
N LEU A 104 -20.38 21.38 22.82
CA LEU A 104 -19.85 21.80 24.13
C LEU A 104 -20.84 22.82 24.68
N LYS A 105 -21.84 22.31 25.40
CA LYS A 105 -22.77 23.08 26.20
C LYS A 105 -22.50 22.76 27.65
#